data_AF-A0A9X9A4L2-F1
#
_entry.id   AF-A0A9X9A4L2-F1
#
_cell.length_a   1.000
_cell.length_b   1.000
_cell.length_c   1.000
_cell.angle_alpha   90.00
_cell.angle_beta   90.00
_cell.angle_gamma   90.00
#
_symmetry.space_group_name_H-M   'P 1'
#
loop_
_entity.id
_entity.type
_entity.pdbx_description
1 polymer ?
#
loop_
_entity_poly.entity_id
_entity_poly.type
_entity_poly.pdbx_seq_one_letter_code
_entity_poly.pdbx_strand_id
1 'polypeptide(L)'
;IIDNGDGIAEEDCIVAFERHATSKIKDENDLFRIRTLGFRGEALPSIASVSELELITSTGDAPGTHLIIKGGDIIKQEKTASRKGTDITVQNLFFNTPARLKYMKTIHTELGNITDIVYRIAMSHPEVSLKLFHNEKKLLHTSGNGDVRQVLASIYSI
;
A
#
# COMPACT_ATOMS: atom_id res chain seq x y z
N ILE A 1 4.01 -4.42 -0.91
CA ILE A 1 2.66 -4.65 -0.34
C ILE A 1 1.90 -5.48 -1.35
N ILE A 2 1.21 -6.53 -0.89
CA ILE A 2 0.51 -7.49 -1.74
C ILE A 2 -0.86 -7.71 -1.10
N ASP A 3 -1.95 -7.50 -1.86
CA ASP A 3 -3.31 -7.71 -1.40
C ASP A 3 -4.12 -8.56 -2.37
N ASN A 4 -5.24 -9.09 -1.90
CA ASN A 4 -6.24 -9.83 -2.68
C ASN A 4 -7.55 -9.03 -2.82
N GLY A 5 -7.45 -7.70 -2.86
CA GLY A 5 -8.59 -6.81 -3.05
C GLY A 5 -9.13 -6.83 -4.48
N ASP A 6 -9.91 -5.81 -4.83
CA ASP A 6 -10.58 -5.74 -6.14
C ASP A 6 -9.68 -5.36 -7.31
N GLY A 7 -8.43 -4.95 -7.05
CA GLY A 7 -7.53 -4.44 -8.07
C GLY A 7 -7.90 -3.03 -8.56
N ILE A 8 -7.18 -2.55 -9.55
CA ILE A 8 -7.41 -1.27 -10.23
C ILE A 8 -7.65 -1.56 -11.71
N ALA A 9 -8.70 -0.98 -12.29
CA ALA A 9 -8.96 -1.09 -13.73
C ALA A 9 -7.84 -0.43 -14.53
N GLU A 10 -7.56 -0.92 -15.75
CA GLU A 10 -6.46 -0.39 -16.57
C GLU A 10 -6.58 1.12 -16.82
N GLU A 11 -7.78 1.57 -17.15
CA GLU A 11 -8.10 2.99 -17.36
C GLU A 11 -7.87 3.87 -16.13
N ASP A 12 -8.07 3.31 -14.93
CA ASP A 12 -7.85 4.00 -13.65
C ASP A 12 -6.41 3.93 -13.16
N CYS A 13 -5.57 3.07 -13.74
CA CYS A 13 -4.20 2.85 -13.27
C CYS A 13 -3.35 4.12 -13.40
N ILE A 14 -3.50 4.88 -14.48
CA ILE A 14 -2.78 6.17 -14.66
C ILE A 14 -3.35 7.22 -13.71
N VAL A 15 -4.69 7.31 -13.66
CA VAL A 15 -5.43 8.27 -12.86
C VAL A 15 -5.09 8.12 -11.37
N ALA A 16 -4.85 6.89 -10.89
CA ALA A 16 -4.44 6.62 -9.52
C ALA A 16 -3.11 7.28 -9.10
N PHE A 17 -2.27 7.71 -10.07
CA PHE A 17 -1.02 8.44 -9.84
C PHE A 17 -1.10 9.92 -10.21
N GLU A 18 -2.26 10.43 -10.61
CA GLU A 18 -2.51 11.87 -10.73
C GLU A 18 -2.82 12.48 -9.36
N ARG A 19 -2.40 13.74 -9.16
CA ARG A 19 -2.74 14.46 -7.93
C ARG A 19 -4.24 14.74 -7.87
N HIS A 20 -4.79 14.73 -6.66
CA HIS A 20 -6.21 14.97 -6.39
C HIS A 20 -7.18 13.94 -7.00
N ALA A 21 -6.68 12.83 -7.54
CA ALA A 21 -7.51 11.77 -8.08
C ALA A 21 -7.91 10.76 -6.99
N THR A 22 -9.21 10.65 -6.69
CA THR A 22 -9.71 9.63 -5.75
C THR A 22 -11.04 9.05 -6.20
N SER A 23 -11.21 7.73 -6.07
CA SER A 23 -12.48 7.03 -6.29
C SER A 23 -13.40 7.03 -5.06
N LYS A 24 -12.95 7.62 -3.94
CA LYS A 24 -13.55 7.42 -2.60
C LYS A 24 -14.45 8.56 -2.10
N ILE A 25 -14.45 9.69 -2.81
CA ILE A 25 -15.31 10.85 -2.54
C ILE A 25 -15.87 11.32 -3.88
N LYS A 26 -17.19 11.52 -3.96
CA LYS A 26 -17.85 12.03 -5.17
C LYS A 26 -18.36 13.46 -5.03
N ASP A 27 -18.68 13.90 -3.81
CA ASP A 27 -19.18 15.25 -3.54
C ASP A 27 -18.63 15.87 -2.23
N GLU A 28 -18.93 17.16 -1.98
CA GLU A 28 -18.48 17.86 -0.76
C GLU A 28 -19.11 17.30 0.52
N ASN A 29 -20.27 16.64 0.44
CA ASN A 29 -20.95 16.08 1.60
C ASN A 29 -20.26 14.80 2.09
N ASP A 30 -19.65 14.03 1.19
CA ASP A 30 -18.82 12.87 1.50
C ASP A 30 -17.59 13.25 2.35
N LEU A 31 -17.08 14.48 2.23
CA LEU A 31 -15.97 14.99 3.06
C LEU A 31 -16.36 15.10 4.55
N PHE A 32 -17.65 15.34 4.83
CA PHE A 32 -18.17 15.39 6.19
C PHE A 32 -18.60 14.00 6.72
N ARG A 33 -18.53 12.96 5.88
CA ARG A 33 -18.90 11.57 6.20
C ARG A 33 -17.87 10.57 5.69
N ILE A 34 -16.61 10.77 6.06
CA ILE A 34 -15.49 9.93 5.62
C ILE A 34 -15.68 8.49 6.13
N ARG A 35 -15.97 7.56 5.22
CA ARG A 35 -16.11 6.11 5.48
C ARG A 35 -14.91 5.29 5.02
N THR A 36 -13.91 5.93 4.43
CA THR A 36 -12.75 5.28 3.82
C THR A 36 -11.45 5.79 4.44
N LEU A 37 -10.43 4.93 4.54
CA LEU A 37 -9.11 5.28 5.11
C LEU A 37 -8.29 6.24 4.22
N GLY A 38 -8.78 6.59 3.04
CA GLY A 38 -8.15 7.56 2.13
C GLY A 38 -9.20 8.32 1.33
N PHE A 39 -8.92 9.59 1.08
CA PHE A 39 -9.84 10.49 0.38
C PHE A 39 -9.16 11.66 -0.34
N ARG A 40 -7.83 11.82 -0.18
CA ARG A 40 -7.12 12.99 -0.71
C ARG A 40 -6.59 12.80 -2.13
N GLY A 41 -6.49 11.55 -2.61
CA GLY A 41 -5.83 11.24 -3.89
C GLY A 41 -4.32 11.48 -3.92
N GLU A 42 -3.69 11.82 -2.80
CA GLU A 42 -2.28 12.25 -2.79
C GLU A 42 -1.27 11.13 -2.50
N ALA A 43 -1.69 9.98 -1.96
CA ALA A 43 -0.77 9.00 -1.41
C ALA A 43 0.15 8.38 -2.47
N LEU A 44 -0.43 7.79 -3.52
CA LEU A 44 0.33 7.16 -4.60
C LEU A 44 1.17 8.17 -5.41
N PRO A 45 0.64 9.33 -5.84
CA PRO A 45 1.45 10.36 -6.51
C PRO A 45 2.62 10.85 -5.64
N SER A 46 2.39 11.06 -4.35
CA SER A 46 3.43 11.56 -3.44
C SER A 46 4.56 10.55 -3.27
N ILE A 47 4.24 9.27 -3.07
CA ILE A 47 5.24 8.21 -2.93
C ILE A 47 6.02 8.06 -4.24
N ALA A 48 5.31 7.93 -5.37
CA ALA A 48 5.92 7.76 -6.68
C ALA A 48 6.89 8.90 -7.06
N SER A 49 6.59 10.14 -6.66
CA SER A 49 7.45 11.31 -6.93
C SER A 49 8.84 11.25 -6.28
N VAL A 50 9.02 10.42 -5.25
CA VAL A 50 10.26 10.30 -4.48
C VAL A 50 10.82 8.87 -4.43
N SER A 51 10.35 7.98 -5.30
CA SER A 51 10.78 6.57 -5.32
C SER A 51 10.82 5.99 -6.74
N GLU A 52 11.27 4.75 -6.84
CA GLU A 52 11.00 3.87 -7.97
C GLU A 52 9.87 2.93 -7.54
N LEU A 53 8.68 3.12 -8.11
CA LEU A 53 7.46 2.39 -7.77
C LEU A 53 7.07 1.47 -8.93
N GLU A 54 6.76 0.23 -8.59
CA GLU A 54 6.18 -0.76 -9.50
C GLU A 54 4.80 -1.15 -8.97
N LEU A 55 3.81 -1.16 -9.85
CA LEU A 55 2.44 -1.57 -9.58
C LEU A 55 2.07 -2.71 -10.54
N ILE A 56 1.62 -3.82 -9.99
CA ILE A 56 0.99 -4.91 -10.73
C ILE A 56 -0.41 -5.11 -10.15
N THR A 57 -1.45 -4.98 -10.97
CA THR A 57 -2.83 -5.05 -10.48
C THR A 57 -3.76 -5.68 -11.50
N SER A 58 -4.83 -6.34 -11.04
CA SER A 58 -5.87 -6.90 -11.90
C SER A 58 -7.21 -6.96 -11.17
N THR A 59 -8.28 -6.68 -11.91
CA THR A 59 -9.66 -6.89 -11.45
C THR A 59 -10.10 -8.35 -11.53
N GLY A 60 -9.32 -9.20 -12.21
CA GLY A 60 -9.63 -10.61 -12.46
C GLY A 60 -10.42 -10.86 -13.76
N ASP A 61 -11.07 -9.84 -14.30
CA ASP A 61 -11.89 -9.96 -15.52
C ASP A 61 -11.09 -9.73 -16.82
N ALA A 62 -9.89 -9.15 -16.71
CA ALA A 62 -9.02 -8.78 -17.82
C ALA A 62 -7.54 -9.06 -17.48
N PRO A 63 -6.64 -9.11 -18.49
CA PRO A 63 -5.22 -9.12 -18.25
C PRO A 63 -4.83 -7.97 -17.32
N GLY A 64 -4.00 -8.27 -16.33
CA GLY A 64 -3.54 -7.29 -15.36
C GLY A 64 -2.72 -6.18 -16.01
N THR A 65 -2.55 -5.08 -15.27
CA THR A 65 -1.74 -3.94 -15.68
C THR A 65 -0.46 -3.93 -14.87
N HIS A 66 0.66 -3.73 -15.56
CA HIS A 66 1.98 -3.53 -14.98
C HIS A 66 2.45 -2.10 -15.28
N LEU A 67 2.67 -1.32 -14.24
CA LEU A 67 3.19 0.05 -14.30
C LEU A 67 4.53 0.16 -13.58
N ILE A 68 5.48 0.86 -14.19
CA ILE A 68 6.73 1.28 -13.56
C ILE A 68 6.79 2.80 -13.58
N ILE A 69 6.99 3.40 -12.42
CA ILE A 69 7.03 4.85 -12.22
C ILE A 69 8.33 5.20 -11.50
N LYS A 70 9.05 6.20 -12.00
CA LYS A 70 10.31 6.65 -11.40
C LYS A 70 10.29 8.16 -11.22
N GLY A 71 10.37 8.61 -9.97
CA GLY A 71 10.38 10.04 -9.65
C GLY A 71 9.10 10.78 -10.09
N GLY A 72 7.99 10.05 -10.25
CA GLY A 72 6.70 10.57 -10.72
C GLY A 72 6.43 10.35 -12.21
N ASP A 73 7.44 9.98 -12.99
CA ASP A 73 7.29 9.74 -14.43
C ASP A 73 6.96 8.28 -14.72
N ILE A 74 5.94 8.02 -15.54
CA ILE A 74 5.59 6.67 -16.01
C ILE A 74 6.66 6.22 -17.02
N ILE A 75 7.42 5.20 -16.65
CA ILE A 75 8.49 4.62 -17.47
C ILE A 75 7.97 3.46 -18.31
N LYS A 76 7.01 2.70 -17.78
CA LYS A 76 6.46 1.53 -18.44
C LYS A 76 4.98 1.36 -18.12
N GLN A 77 4.21 0.99 -19.12
CA GLN A 77 2.84 0.51 -19.00
C GLN A 77 2.62 -0.64 -19.96
N GLU A 78 2.27 -1.81 -19.44
CA GLU A 78 2.01 -2.99 -20.26
C GLU A 78 0.97 -3.90 -19.60
N LYS A 79 0.46 -4.84 -20.40
CA LYS A 79 -0.34 -5.94 -19.91
C LYS A 79 0.55 -7.00 -19.27
N THR A 80 0.07 -7.60 -18.19
CA THR A 80 0.73 -8.70 -17.50
C THR A 80 -0.26 -9.77 -17.06
N ALA A 81 0.24 -10.99 -16.89
CA ALA A 81 -0.52 -12.02 -16.19
C ALA A 81 -0.48 -11.70 -14.69
N SER A 82 -1.65 -11.53 -14.08
CA SER A 82 -1.75 -11.32 -12.64
C SER A 82 -3.03 -11.93 -12.09
N ARG A 83 -3.01 -12.28 -10.81
CA ARG A 83 -4.20 -12.65 -10.05
C ARG A 83 -5.01 -11.39 -9.72
N LYS A 84 -6.29 -11.57 -9.38
CA LYS A 84 -7.09 -10.49 -8.79
C LYS A 84 -6.40 -9.94 -7.53
N GLY A 85 -6.34 -8.61 -7.43
CA GLY A 85 -5.70 -7.87 -6.34
C GLY A 85 -4.61 -6.91 -6.83
N THR A 86 -3.84 -6.39 -5.88
CA THR A 86 -2.79 -5.40 -6.17
C THR A 86 -1.48 -5.71 -5.45
N ASP A 87 -0.39 -5.59 -6.21
CA ASP A 87 0.98 -5.68 -5.74
C ASP A 87 1.65 -4.32 -5.98
N ILE A 88 2.11 -3.68 -4.90
CA ILE A 88 2.86 -2.41 -4.94
C ILE A 88 4.25 -2.63 -4.36
N THR A 89 5.26 -2.32 -5.16
CA THR A 89 6.66 -2.38 -4.79
C THR A 89 7.24 -0.97 -4.82
N VAL A 90 7.85 -0.55 -3.70
CA VAL A 90 8.51 0.77 -3.59
C VAL A 90 9.98 0.54 -3.30
N GLN A 91 10.83 1.00 -4.20
CA GLN A 91 12.28 0.86 -4.15
C GLN A 91 12.93 2.24 -4.20
N ASN A 92 14.18 2.32 -3.73
CA ASN A 92 14.99 3.53 -3.82
C ASN A 92 14.25 4.78 -3.27
N LEU A 93 13.59 4.62 -2.11
CA LEU A 93 12.85 5.71 -1.47
C LEU A 93 13.80 6.88 -1.16
N PHE A 94 13.38 8.09 -1.53
CA PHE A 94 14.12 9.34 -1.45
C PHE A 94 15.37 9.46 -2.35
N PHE A 95 15.52 8.63 -3.39
CA PHE A 95 16.69 8.67 -4.28
C PHE A 95 16.96 10.05 -4.91
N ASN A 96 15.90 10.79 -5.24
CA ASN A 96 15.95 12.14 -5.82
C ASN A 96 15.77 13.25 -4.76
N THR A 97 15.70 12.91 -3.47
CA THR A 97 15.57 13.86 -2.36
C THR A 97 16.61 13.59 -1.25
N PRO A 98 17.90 13.88 -1.49
CA PRO A 98 19.00 13.45 -0.62
C PRO A 98 18.94 14.04 0.80
N ALA A 99 18.38 15.23 0.98
CA ALA A 99 18.17 15.80 2.30
C ALA A 99 17.25 14.92 3.14
N ARG A 100 16.11 14.46 2.58
CA ARG A 100 15.18 13.55 3.27
C ARG A 100 15.83 12.21 3.59
N LEU A 101 16.58 11.66 2.64
CA LEU A 101 17.31 10.41 2.84
C LEU A 101 18.29 10.50 4.03
N LYS A 102 19.00 11.63 4.19
CA LYS A 102 19.89 11.86 5.34
C LYS A 102 19.18 11.94 6.69
N TYR A 103 17.89 12.29 6.71
CA TYR A 103 17.09 12.35 7.94
C TYR A 103 16.44 11.00 8.30
N MET A 104 16.57 9.97 7.47
CA MET A 104 16.11 8.64 7.85
C MET A 104 16.85 8.14 9.09
N LYS A 105 16.09 7.59 10.03
CA LYS A 105 16.67 6.99 11.23
C LYS A 105 17.29 5.63 10.90
N THR A 106 17.83 4.98 11.91
CA THR A 106 18.35 3.61 11.76
C THR A 106 17.25 2.66 11.28
N ILE A 107 17.65 1.61 10.56
CA ILE A 107 16.74 0.55 10.10
C ILE A 107 15.88 0.01 11.25
N HIS A 108 16.48 -0.18 12.43
CA HIS A 108 15.77 -0.65 13.61
C HIS A 108 14.64 0.31 14.04
N THR A 109 14.89 1.62 13.99
CA THR A 109 13.89 2.61 14.39
C THR A 109 12.73 2.67 13.38
N GLU A 110 13.04 2.70 12.09
CA GLU A 110 12.01 2.73 11.05
C GLU A 110 11.21 1.42 11.01
N LEU A 111 11.87 0.28 11.22
CA LEU A 111 11.18 -1.00 11.37
C LEU A 111 10.22 -0.98 12.55
N GLY A 112 10.62 -0.39 13.69
CA GLY A 112 9.76 -0.17 14.84
C GLY A 112 8.49 0.61 14.48
N ASN A 113 8.65 1.75 13.78
CA ASN A 113 7.53 2.57 13.31
C ASN A 113 6.59 1.78 12.38
N ILE A 114 7.15 1.03 11.43
CA ILE A 114 6.38 0.19 10.49
C ILE A 114 5.60 -0.87 11.27
N THR A 115 6.24 -1.60 12.19
CA THR A 115 5.59 -2.64 12.98
C THR A 115 4.44 -2.10 13.82
N ASP A 116 4.62 -0.95 14.48
CA ASP A 116 3.56 -0.31 15.28
C ASP A 116 2.33 0.04 14.44
N ILE A 117 2.52 0.60 13.24
CA ILE A 117 1.42 0.90 12.33
C ILE A 117 0.71 -0.39 11.90
N VAL A 118 1.46 -1.42 11.50
CA VAL A 118 0.89 -2.70 11.07
C VAL A 118 0.10 -3.38 12.20
N TYR A 119 0.59 -3.29 13.44
CA TYR A 119 -0.11 -3.82 14.62
C TYR A 119 -1.46 -3.12 14.85
N ARG A 120 -1.50 -1.80 14.73
CA ARG A 120 -2.75 -1.03 14.85
C ARG A 120 -3.74 -1.39 13.75
N ILE A 121 -3.26 -1.55 12.52
CA ILE A 121 -4.11 -1.98 11.39
C ILE A 121 -4.67 -3.39 11.66
N ALA A 122 -3.82 -4.32 12.10
CA ALA A 122 -4.22 -5.69 12.41
C ALA A 122 -5.29 -5.75 13.51
N MET A 123 -5.15 -4.95 14.57
CA MET A 123 -6.15 -4.89 15.64
C MET A 123 -7.45 -4.23 15.20
N SER A 124 -7.39 -3.28 14.27
CA SER A 124 -8.57 -2.57 13.76
C SER A 124 -9.36 -3.38 12.72
N HIS A 125 -8.71 -4.38 12.09
CA HIS A 125 -9.29 -5.25 11.05
C HIS A 125 -8.95 -6.71 11.33
N PRO A 126 -9.45 -7.31 12.43
CA PRO A 126 -9.14 -8.68 12.81
C PRO A 126 -9.66 -9.73 11.80
N GLU A 127 -10.58 -9.35 10.92
CA GLU A 127 -11.09 -10.13 9.80
C GLU A 127 -10.11 -10.21 8.61
N VAL A 128 -9.01 -9.46 8.62
CA VAL A 128 -8.00 -9.48 7.58
C VAL A 128 -6.74 -10.22 8.06
N SER A 129 -6.32 -11.23 7.30
CA SER A 129 -5.04 -11.90 7.54
C SER A 129 -3.89 -11.04 7.02
N LEU A 130 -3.02 -10.61 7.93
CA LEU A 130 -1.85 -9.78 7.63
C LEU A 130 -0.58 -10.58 7.89
N LYS A 131 0.37 -10.45 6.96
CA LYS A 131 1.71 -11.02 7.07
C LYS A 131 2.74 -9.92 6.89
N LEU A 132 3.64 -9.78 7.87
CA LEU A 132 4.75 -8.83 7.81
C LEU A 132 6.07 -9.59 7.86
N PHE A 133 6.96 -9.30 6.91
CA PHE A 133 8.31 -9.86 6.84
C PHE A 133 9.33 -8.73 6.78
N HIS A 134 10.49 -8.97 7.39
CA HIS A 134 11.68 -8.13 7.23
C HIS A 134 12.89 -9.02 6.99
N ASN A 135 13.54 -8.87 5.84
CA ASN A 135 14.66 -9.72 5.41
C ASN A 135 14.35 -11.21 5.61
N GLU A 136 13.25 -11.67 5.00
CA GLU A 136 12.72 -13.05 5.06
C GLU A 136 12.23 -13.51 6.45
N LYS A 137 12.62 -12.83 7.53
CA LYS A 137 12.12 -13.10 8.87
C LYS A 137 10.68 -12.63 9.01
N LYS A 138 9.78 -13.57 9.33
CA LYS A 138 8.39 -13.28 9.67
C LYS A 138 8.32 -12.54 11.01
N LEU A 139 7.71 -11.36 11.01
CA LEU A 139 7.51 -10.51 12.19
C LEU A 139 6.07 -10.63 12.72
N LEU A 140 5.08 -10.73 11.82
CA LEU A 140 3.67 -10.86 12.19
C LEU A 140 2.97 -11.82 11.23
N HIS A 141 2.04 -12.60 11.77
CA HIS A 141 1.04 -13.31 10.98
C HIS A 141 -0.26 -13.40 11.78
N THR A 142 -1.34 -12.81 11.26
CA THR A 142 -2.67 -12.89 11.88
C THR A 142 -3.58 -13.88 11.15
N SER A 143 -4.53 -14.47 11.89
CA SER A 143 -5.46 -15.48 11.37
C SER A 143 -6.49 -14.90 10.40
N GLY A 144 -6.90 -13.64 10.56
CA GLY A 144 -7.96 -13.03 9.75
C GLY A 144 -9.35 -13.61 10.00
N ASN A 145 -9.61 -14.14 11.20
CA ASN A 145 -10.89 -14.77 11.54
C ASN A 145 -11.85 -13.87 12.33
N GLY A 146 -11.49 -12.60 12.54
CA GLY A 146 -12.30 -11.64 13.28
C GLY A 146 -12.09 -11.64 14.80
N ASP A 147 -11.31 -12.57 15.38
CA ASP A 147 -11.05 -12.57 16.82
C ASP A 147 -9.84 -11.69 17.17
N VAL A 148 -10.12 -10.49 17.70
CA VAL A 148 -9.10 -9.53 18.16
C VAL A 148 -8.17 -10.14 19.21
N ARG A 149 -8.63 -11.09 20.04
CA ARG A 149 -7.77 -11.73 21.05
C ARG A 149 -6.68 -12.58 20.40
N GLN A 150 -6.98 -13.22 19.27
CA GLN A 150 -5.97 -13.97 18.51
C GLN A 150 -4.98 -13.04 17.80
N VAL A 151 -5.43 -11.86 17.38
CA VAL A 151 -4.54 -10.81 16.87
C VAL A 151 -3.60 -10.32 17.98
N LEU A 152 -4.12 -10.05 19.18
CA LEU A 152 -3.31 -9.67 20.34
C LEU A 152 -2.29 -10.75 20.71
N ALA A 153 -2.72 -12.03 20.75
CA ALA A 153 -1.83 -13.17 20.95
C ALA A 153 -0.71 -13.20 19.90
N SER A 154 -1.04 -12.93 18.63
CA SER A 154 -0.06 -12.91 17.53
C SER A 154 0.94 -11.75 17.63
N ILE A 155 0.54 -10.60 18.19
CA ILE A 155 1.39 -9.41 18.35
C ILE A 155 2.28 -9.53 19.60
N TYR A 156 1.71 -9.95 20.72
CA TYR A 156 2.38 -9.94 22.03
C TYR A 156 2.90 -11.31 22.47
N SER A 157 2.67 -12.37 21.69
CA SER A 157 3.09 -13.74 22.00
C SER A 157 2.55 -14.24 23.36
N ILE A 158 1.27 -13.97 23.63
CA ILE A 158 0.53 -14.39 24.84
C ILE A 158 -0.57 -15.40 24.53
#